data_AF-A0A433EJV1-F1
#
_entry.id   AF-A0A433EJV1-F1
#
_cell.length_a   1.000
_cell.length_b   1.000
_cell.length_c   1.000
_cell.angle_alpha   90.00
_cell.angle_beta   90.00
_cell.angle_gamma   90.00
#
_symmetry.space_group_name_H-M   'P 1'
#
loop_
_entity.id
_entity.type
_entity.pdbx_description
1 polymer ?
#
loop_
_entity_poly.entity_id
_entity_poly.type
_entity_poly.pdbx_seq_one_letter_code
_entity_poly.pdbx_strand_id
1 'polypeptide(L)'
;MINDNTFPSVDVQYSRNSVKKVMDSLDAALDWQRRNRKSENDVFLEMMDDIRSDLSKFLIIRSCGYLEKTLLEASRVFAYHQASPGIRDYISHLETKWKSTKADSDRILKIVSYLSNNDLDENFKNIIDDNSTEIKSMITYRNKIAHGTSEQSTPDTAIRLAECALKVGKEIERQLKKELCKIKRN
;
A
#
# COMPACT_ATOMS: atom_id res chain seq x y z
N MET A 1 3.29 -9.59 20.79
CA MET A 1 2.91 -8.52 19.84
C MET A 1 2.14 -7.47 20.60
N ILE A 2 2.49 -6.20 20.47
CA ILE A 2 1.71 -5.11 21.08
C ILE A 2 0.33 -5.12 20.41
N ASN A 3 -0.71 -5.50 21.16
CA ASN A 3 -2.10 -5.44 20.72
C ASN A 3 -2.55 -3.98 20.77
N ASP A 4 -2.06 -3.19 19.82
CA ASP A 4 -2.61 -1.87 19.60
C ASP A 4 -3.87 -2.03 18.74
N ASN A 5 -5.04 -2.17 19.39
CA ASN A 5 -6.34 -2.36 18.72
C ASN A 5 -6.85 -1.05 18.08
N THR A 6 -5.92 -0.27 17.54
CA THR A 6 -6.09 1.04 16.94
C THR A 6 -5.79 0.93 15.45
N PHE A 7 -6.50 1.73 14.66
CA PHE A 7 -6.31 1.78 13.21
C PHE A 7 -6.04 3.23 12.76
N PRO A 8 -4.99 3.49 11.96
CA PRO A 8 -3.99 2.52 11.47
C PRO A 8 -3.10 1.96 12.59
N SER A 9 -2.81 0.66 12.54
CA SER A 9 -1.85 0.05 13.47
C SER A 9 -0.43 0.55 13.22
N VAL A 10 0.47 0.34 14.18
CA VAL A 10 1.90 0.72 14.06
C VAL A 10 2.53 0.13 12.79
N ASP A 11 2.16 -1.10 12.42
CA ASP A 11 2.66 -1.74 11.21
C ASP A 11 2.20 -1.04 9.92
N VAL A 12 0.94 -0.58 9.87
CA VAL A 12 0.43 0.21 8.73
C VAL A 12 1.20 1.53 8.62
N GLN A 13 1.43 2.19 9.76
CA GLN A 13 2.18 3.45 9.81
C GLN A 13 3.64 3.24 9.35
N TYR A 14 4.28 2.16 9.79
CA TYR A 14 5.63 1.79 9.35
C TYR A 14 5.68 1.52 7.84
N SER A 15 4.71 0.74 7.32
CA SER A 15 4.62 0.42 5.91
C SER A 15 4.44 1.69 5.05
N ARG A 16 3.53 2.58 5.46
CA ARG A 16 3.33 3.90 4.84
C ARG A 16 4.60 4.75 4.81
N ASN A 17 5.31 4.84 5.94
CA ASN A 17 6.53 5.62 6.05
C ASN A 17 7.65 5.02 5.18
N SER A 18 7.69 3.70 5.04
CA SER A 18 8.63 3.04 4.16
C SER A 18 8.37 3.36 2.69
N VAL A 19 7.11 3.44 2.23
CA VAL A 19 6.79 3.88 0.87
C VAL A 19 7.33 5.29 0.63
N LYS A 20 7.05 6.23 1.55
CA LYS A 20 7.54 7.61 1.46
C LYS A 20 9.06 7.69 1.37
N LYS A 21 9.78 7.00 2.27
CA LYS A 21 11.25 7.01 2.27
C LYS A 21 11.86 6.51 0.96
N VAL A 22 11.27 5.47 0.36
CA VAL A 22 11.77 4.94 -0.92
C VAL A 22 11.43 5.90 -2.06
N MET A 23 10.25 6.51 -2.05
CA MET A 23 9.85 7.55 -3.00
C MET A 23 10.81 8.74 -2.95
N ASP A 24 11.07 9.28 -1.76
CA ASP A 24 12.02 10.38 -1.54
C ASP A 24 13.44 10.03 -2.01
N SER A 25 13.85 8.76 -1.83
CA SER A 25 15.16 8.27 -2.29
C SER A 25 15.25 8.20 -3.82
N LEU A 26 14.16 7.77 -4.48
CA LEU A 26 14.09 7.72 -5.93
C LEU A 26 14.06 9.13 -6.55
N ASP A 27 13.31 10.05 -5.95
CA ASP A 27 13.29 11.46 -6.33
C ASP A 27 14.67 12.10 -6.20
N ALA A 28 15.34 11.87 -5.07
CA ALA A 28 16.70 12.36 -4.86
C ALA A 28 17.69 11.83 -5.91
N ALA A 29 17.58 10.55 -6.28
CA ALA A 29 18.41 9.95 -7.33
C ALA A 29 18.14 10.58 -8.71
N LEU A 30 16.86 10.83 -9.05
CA LEU A 30 16.48 11.50 -10.29
C LEU A 30 17.03 12.93 -10.37
N ASP A 31 16.88 13.69 -9.29
CA ASP A 31 17.35 15.07 -9.21
C ASP A 31 18.87 15.15 -9.26
N TRP A 32 19.57 14.24 -8.58
CA TRP A 32 21.02 14.15 -8.66
C TRP A 32 21.48 13.90 -10.10
N GLN A 33 20.88 12.94 -10.80
CA GLN A 33 21.30 12.60 -12.16
C GLN A 33 21.03 13.76 -13.12
N ARG A 34 19.88 14.46 -12.99
CA ARG A 34 19.57 15.66 -13.79
C ARG A 34 20.64 16.74 -13.66
N ARG A 35 21.21 16.93 -12.46
CA ARG A 35 22.23 17.95 -12.20
C ARG A 35 23.63 17.56 -12.69
N ASN A 36 23.99 16.29 -12.57
CA ASN A 36 25.36 15.82 -12.80
C ASN A 36 25.58 15.10 -14.13
N ARG A 37 24.54 14.87 -14.95
CA ARG A 37 24.63 14.07 -16.18
C ARG A 37 25.77 14.46 -17.13
N LYS A 38 26.10 15.75 -17.22
CA LYS A 38 27.12 16.26 -18.16
C LYS A 38 28.55 16.16 -17.63
N SER A 39 28.73 15.97 -16.32
CA SER A 39 30.04 15.97 -15.65
C SER A 39 30.55 14.57 -15.31
N GLU A 40 29.71 13.54 -15.43
CA GLU A 40 30.03 12.18 -15.03
C GLU A 40 30.44 11.31 -16.22
N ASN A 41 31.17 10.23 -15.93
CA ASN A 41 31.54 9.24 -16.94
C ASN A 41 30.42 8.22 -17.19
N ASP A 42 30.49 7.53 -18.32
CA ASP A 42 29.45 6.59 -18.76
C ASP A 42 29.22 5.42 -17.77
N VAL A 43 30.28 4.92 -17.13
CA VAL A 43 30.19 3.82 -16.15
C VAL A 43 29.38 4.23 -14.93
N PHE A 44 29.58 5.45 -14.44
CA PHE A 44 28.81 5.98 -13.31
C PHE A 44 27.35 6.20 -13.70
N LEU A 45 27.09 6.69 -14.91
CA LEU A 45 25.72 6.89 -15.40
C LEU A 45 24.95 5.57 -15.53
N GLU A 46 25.60 4.51 -16.00
CA GLU A 46 25.02 3.17 -16.07
C GLU A 46 24.66 2.65 -14.67
N MET A 47 25.58 2.74 -13.71
CA MET A 47 25.32 2.38 -12.31
C MET A 47 24.13 3.15 -11.71
N MET A 48 23.98 4.44 -12.03
CA MET A 48 22.85 5.25 -11.57
C MET A 48 21.52 4.84 -12.20
N ASP A 49 21.53 4.44 -13.47
CA ASP A 49 20.33 3.93 -14.14
C ASP A 49 19.89 2.59 -13.53
N ASP A 50 20.83 1.72 -13.15
CA ASP A 50 20.54 0.48 -12.42
C ASP A 50 19.93 0.76 -11.03
N ILE A 51 20.54 1.67 -10.26
CA ILE A 51 20.02 2.07 -8.94
C ILE A 51 18.58 2.60 -9.07
N ARG A 52 18.30 3.42 -10.08
CA ARG A 52 16.95 3.95 -10.33
C ARG A 52 15.96 2.85 -10.72
N SER A 53 16.39 1.91 -11.54
CA SER A 53 15.59 0.74 -11.92
C SER A 53 15.20 -0.06 -10.68
N ASP A 54 16.16 -0.38 -9.82
CA ASP A 54 15.92 -1.17 -8.61
C ASP A 54 15.09 -0.44 -7.56
N LEU A 55 15.34 0.87 -7.36
CA LEU A 55 14.49 1.70 -6.49
C LEU A 55 13.05 1.77 -7.00
N SER A 56 12.84 1.85 -8.32
CA SER A 56 11.50 1.86 -8.93
C SER A 56 10.76 0.54 -8.67
N LYS A 57 11.42 -0.60 -8.91
CA LYS A 57 10.87 -1.93 -8.61
C LYS A 57 10.53 -2.07 -7.13
N PHE A 58 11.46 -1.66 -6.26
CA PHE A 58 11.27 -1.73 -4.82
C PHE A 58 10.10 -0.85 -4.36
N LEU A 59 9.99 0.37 -4.88
CA LEU A 59 8.89 1.27 -4.57
C LEU A 59 7.52 0.68 -4.93
N ILE A 60 7.41 0.06 -6.11
CA ILE A 60 6.17 -0.63 -6.53
C ILE A 60 5.83 -1.76 -5.57
N ILE A 61 6.80 -2.61 -5.21
CA ILE A 61 6.59 -3.71 -4.26
C ILE A 61 6.12 -3.17 -2.90
N ARG A 62 6.77 -2.13 -2.38
CA ARG A 62 6.40 -1.50 -1.10
C ARG A 62 5.01 -0.88 -1.15
N SER A 63 4.63 -0.28 -2.27
CA SER A 63 3.31 0.33 -2.48
C SER A 63 2.20 -0.71 -2.47
N CYS A 64 2.38 -1.85 -3.16
CA CYS A 64 1.46 -3.00 -3.06
C CYS A 64 1.37 -3.51 -1.62
N GLY A 65 2.52 -3.78 -0.99
CA GLY A 65 2.58 -4.31 0.36
C GLY A 65 1.92 -3.39 1.40
N TYR A 66 1.98 -2.06 1.19
CA TYR A 66 1.28 -1.09 2.04
C TYR A 66 -0.24 -1.24 1.98
N LEU A 67 -0.84 -1.31 0.78
CA LEU A 67 -2.29 -1.49 0.66
C LEU A 67 -2.73 -2.85 1.21
N GLU A 68 -2.01 -3.92 0.89
CA GLU A 68 -2.29 -5.26 1.39
C GLU A 68 -2.25 -5.30 2.93
N LYS A 69 -1.21 -4.71 3.54
CA LYS A 69 -1.07 -4.63 5.00
C LYS A 69 -2.16 -3.76 5.63
N THR A 70 -2.57 -2.69 4.96
CA THR A 70 -3.66 -1.80 5.43
C THR A 70 -4.98 -2.57 5.54
N LEU A 71 -5.34 -3.36 4.52
CA LEU A 71 -6.57 -4.17 4.53
C LEU A 71 -6.52 -5.31 5.56
N LEU A 72 -5.36 -5.96 5.68
CA LEU A 72 -5.15 -7.02 6.68
C LEU A 72 -5.34 -6.48 8.10
N GLU A 73 -4.65 -5.39 8.43
CA GLU A 73 -4.70 -4.80 9.77
C GLU A 73 -6.08 -4.18 10.06
N ALA A 74 -6.76 -3.62 9.05
CA ALA A 74 -8.15 -3.21 9.19
C ALA A 74 -9.06 -4.38 9.59
N SER A 75 -8.96 -5.51 8.89
CA SER A 75 -9.75 -6.70 9.16
C SER A 75 -9.50 -7.22 10.57
N ARG A 76 -8.23 -7.31 10.98
CA ARG A 76 -7.81 -7.73 12.32
C ARG A 76 -8.37 -6.83 13.42
N VAL A 77 -8.23 -5.51 13.29
CA VAL A 77 -8.70 -4.55 14.30
C VAL A 77 -10.22 -4.62 14.44
N PHE A 78 -10.97 -4.69 13.34
CA PHE A 78 -12.43 -4.75 13.40
C PHE A 78 -12.93 -6.10 13.93
N ALA A 79 -12.30 -7.21 13.55
CA ALA A 79 -12.59 -8.52 14.13
C ALA A 79 -12.36 -8.52 15.65
N TYR A 80 -11.30 -7.86 16.12
CA TYR A 80 -11.05 -7.71 17.55
C TYR A 80 -12.18 -6.97 18.27
N HIS A 81 -12.78 -5.96 17.66
CA HIS A 81 -13.84 -5.19 18.31
C HIS A 81 -15.22 -5.84 18.19
N GLN A 82 -15.50 -6.58 17.12
CA GLN A 82 -16.85 -7.07 16.82
C GLN A 82 -17.07 -8.56 17.08
N ALA A 83 -16.01 -9.39 17.03
CA ALA A 83 -16.16 -10.84 17.15
C ALA A 83 -16.04 -11.33 18.59
N SER A 84 -16.51 -12.55 18.88
CA SER A 84 -16.25 -13.23 20.17
C SER A 84 -14.80 -13.70 20.29
N PRO A 85 -14.25 -13.90 21.50
CA PRO A 85 -12.84 -14.29 21.68
C PRO A 85 -12.39 -15.49 20.85
N GLY A 86 -13.19 -16.57 20.79
CA GLY A 86 -12.85 -17.75 19.99
C GLY A 86 -12.78 -17.49 18.48
N ILE A 87 -13.59 -16.56 17.96
CA ILE A 87 -13.51 -16.14 16.55
C ILE A 87 -12.27 -15.28 16.32
N ARG A 88 -11.91 -14.40 17.27
CA ARG A 88 -10.69 -13.57 17.19
C ARG A 88 -9.43 -14.42 17.10
N ASP A 89 -9.34 -15.46 17.92
CA ASP A 89 -8.20 -16.39 17.94
C ASP A 89 -8.11 -17.17 16.63
N TYR A 90 -9.24 -17.62 16.09
CA TYR A 90 -9.31 -18.30 14.82
C TYR A 90 -8.87 -17.40 13.65
N ILE A 91 -9.37 -16.16 13.58
CA ILE A 91 -8.97 -15.19 12.55
C ILE A 91 -7.46 -14.89 12.65
N SER A 92 -6.96 -14.64 13.85
CA SER A 92 -5.53 -14.39 14.07
C SER A 92 -4.67 -15.58 13.60
N HIS A 93 -5.12 -16.81 13.87
CA HIS A 93 -4.45 -18.02 13.36
C HIS A 93 -4.45 -18.09 11.83
N LEU A 94 -5.59 -17.83 11.18
CA LEU A 94 -5.68 -17.82 9.72
C LEU A 94 -4.77 -16.77 9.09
N GLU A 95 -4.72 -15.56 9.65
CA GLU A 95 -3.88 -14.47 9.15
C GLU A 95 -2.38 -14.81 9.21
N THR A 96 -1.92 -15.55 10.23
CA THR A 96 -0.53 -16.02 10.27
C THR A 96 -0.18 -17.05 9.20
N LYS A 97 -1.19 -17.77 8.69
CA LYS A 97 -1.01 -18.84 7.69
C LYS A 97 -1.29 -18.38 6.26
N TRP A 98 -2.13 -17.38 6.07
CA TRP A 98 -2.59 -16.98 4.74
C TRP A 98 -1.70 -15.90 4.15
N LYS A 99 -1.34 -16.07 2.86
CA LYS A 99 -0.63 -15.04 2.11
C LYS A 99 -1.53 -13.82 1.96
N SER A 100 -0.94 -12.64 2.14
CA SER A 100 -1.60 -11.32 2.10
C SER A 100 -2.66 -11.22 1.01
N THR A 101 -3.84 -10.70 1.35
CA THR A 101 -4.92 -10.48 0.37
C THR A 101 -4.49 -9.41 -0.61
N LYS A 102 -4.41 -9.77 -1.90
CA LYS A 102 -4.13 -8.80 -2.97
C LYS A 102 -5.17 -7.67 -2.92
N ALA A 103 -4.68 -6.44 -2.87
CA ALA A 103 -5.47 -5.22 -2.73
C ALA A 103 -5.86 -4.63 -4.11
N ASP A 104 -6.68 -5.35 -4.89
CA ASP A 104 -7.34 -4.76 -6.06
C ASP A 104 -8.57 -3.93 -5.66
N SER A 105 -9.03 -3.05 -6.55
CA SER A 105 -10.13 -2.11 -6.29
C SER A 105 -11.39 -2.80 -5.78
N ASP A 106 -11.83 -3.87 -6.44
CA ASP A 106 -13.03 -4.62 -6.06
C ASP A 106 -12.91 -5.19 -4.65
N ARG A 107 -11.73 -5.75 -4.31
CA ARG A 107 -11.47 -6.27 -2.97
C ARG A 107 -11.37 -5.18 -1.92
N ILE A 108 -10.76 -4.03 -2.24
CA ILE A 108 -10.71 -2.88 -1.35
C ILE A 108 -12.14 -2.45 -1.01
N LEU A 109 -12.97 -2.19 -2.03
CA LEU A 109 -14.37 -1.80 -1.85
C LEU A 109 -15.15 -2.83 -1.04
N LYS A 110 -15.03 -4.11 -1.39
CA LYS A 110 -15.75 -5.20 -0.72
C LYS A 110 -15.37 -5.33 0.75
N ILE A 111 -14.08 -5.37 1.07
CA ILE A 111 -13.60 -5.52 2.45
C ILE A 111 -14.03 -4.29 3.27
N VAL A 112 -13.77 -3.08 2.77
CA VAL A 112 -14.10 -1.85 3.50
C VAL A 112 -15.62 -1.70 3.66
N SER A 113 -16.42 -2.14 2.68
CA SER A 113 -17.89 -2.20 2.80
C SER A 113 -18.31 -3.04 3.98
N TYR A 114 -17.81 -4.28 4.08
CA TYR A 114 -18.17 -5.15 5.20
C TYR A 114 -17.74 -4.59 6.56
N LEU A 115 -16.53 -4.02 6.64
CA LEU A 115 -16.05 -3.39 7.87
C LEU A 115 -16.82 -2.12 8.24
N SER A 116 -17.47 -1.48 7.27
CA SER A 116 -18.29 -0.28 7.45
C SER A 116 -19.78 -0.56 7.50
N ASN A 117 -20.23 -1.79 7.79
CA ASN A 117 -21.66 -2.16 7.79
C ASN A 117 -22.40 -1.81 6.48
N ASN A 118 -21.69 -1.88 5.36
CA ASN A 118 -22.13 -1.47 4.02
C ASN A 118 -22.47 0.03 3.85
N ASP A 119 -22.03 0.89 4.78
CA ASP A 119 -22.11 2.35 4.70
C ASP A 119 -20.81 2.94 4.10
N LEU A 120 -20.61 2.73 2.80
CA LEU A 120 -19.48 3.33 2.08
C LEU A 120 -19.80 4.76 1.65
N ASP A 121 -18.93 5.69 2.06
CA ASP A 121 -18.96 7.08 1.62
C ASP A 121 -18.74 7.19 0.11
N GLU A 122 -19.53 8.02 -0.57
CA GLU A 122 -19.48 8.11 -2.04
C GLU A 122 -18.15 8.66 -2.55
N ASN A 123 -17.54 9.59 -1.80
CA ASN A 123 -16.22 10.10 -2.13
C ASN A 123 -15.13 9.02 -1.98
N PHE A 124 -15.26 8.08 -1.04
CA PHE A 124 -14.38 6.91 -0.97
C PHE A 124 -14.50 6.05 -2.23
N LYS A 125 -15.72 5.74 -2.68
CA LYS A 125 -15.93 4.94 -3.90
C LYS A 125 -15.30 5.61 -5.10
N ASN A 126 -15.58 6.91 -5.31
CA ASN A 126 -15.01 7.68 -6.41
C ASN A 126 -13.47 7.67 -6.38
N ILE A 127 -12.85 7.82 -5.20
CA ILE A 127 -11.38 7.74 -5.09
C ILE A 127 -10.84 6.37 -5.52
N ILE A 128 -11.50 5.27 -5.16
CA ILE A 128 -11.07 3.93 -5.58
C ILE A 128 -11.27 3.72 -7.08
N ASP A 129 -12.39 4.17 -7.63
CA ASP A 129 -12.73 4.02 -9.04
C ASP A 129 -11.79 4.86 -9.93
N ASP A 130 -11.57 6.13 -9.56
CA ASP A 130 -10.63 7.05 -10.23
C ASP A 130 -9.19 6.53 -10.24
N ASN A 131 -8.83 5.64 -9.31
CA ASN A 131 -7.48 5.09 -9.15
C ASN A 131 -7.40 3.60 -9.51
N SER A 132 -8.47 3.04 -10.10
CA SER A 132 -8.58 1.60 -10.39
C SER A 132 -7.52 1.11 -11.39
N THR A 133 -7.17 1.95 -12.36
CA THR A 133 -6.13 1.64 -13.35
C THR A 133 -4.75 1.62 -12.73
N GLU A 134 -4.42 2.57 -11.86
CA GLU A 134 -3.18 2.62 -11.09
C GLU A 134 -3.06 1.41 -10.16
N ILE A 135 -4.12 1.09 -9.42
CA ILE A 135 -4.15 -0.09 -8.52
C ILE A 135 -3.88 -1.36 -9.32
N LYS A 136 -4.58 -1.55 -10.45
CA LYS A 136 -4.36 -2.69 -11.34
C LYS A 136 -2.94 -2.72 -11.91
N SER A 137 -2.39 -1.56 -12.25
CA SER A 137 -1.03 -1.42 -12.77
C SER A 137 0.01 -1.82 -11.72
N MET A 138 -0.13 -1.37 -10.47
CA MET A 138 0.73 -1.77 -9.35
C MET A 138 0.83 -3.27 -9.22
N ILE A 139 -0.32 -3.95 -9.16
CA ILE A 139 -0.39 -5.41 -9.08
C ILE A 139 0.31 -6.07 -10.28
N THR A 140 0.06 -5.55 -11.48
CA THR A 140 0.63 -6.08 -12.72
C THR A 140 2.15 -5.98 -12.70
N TYR A 141 2.70 -4.82 -12.34
CA TYR A 141 4.13 -4.61 -12.22
C TYR A 141 4.74 -5.46 -11.12
N ARG A 142 4.12 -5.53 -9.93
CA ARG A 142 4.59 -6.38 -8.82
C ARG A 142 4.68 -7.85 -9.24
N ASN A 143 3.72 -8.35 -10.03
CA ASN A 143 3.77 -9.71 -10.56
C ASN A 143 4.91 -9.87 -11.58
N LYS A 144 5.10 -8.92 -12.49
CA LYS A 144 6.19 -8.95 -13.46
C LYS A 144 7.57 -8.99 -12.78
N ILE A 145 7.77 -8.12 -11.78
CA ILE A 145 8.98 -8.05 -10.97
C ILE A 145 9.22 -9.38 -10.26
N ALA A 146 8.18 -9.94 -9.60
CA ALA A 146 8.30 -11.22 -8.89
C ALA A 146 8.65 -12.40 -9.80
N HIS A 147 8.27 -12.35 -11.07
CA HIS A 147 8.57 -13.38 -12.07
C HIS A 147 9.86 -13.10 -12.86
N GLY A 148 10.59 -12.01 -12.57
CA GLY A 148 11.79 -11.62 -13.32
C GLY A 148 11.51 -11.28 -14.79
N THR A 149 10.25 -11.00 -15.15
CA THR A 149 9.89 -10.57 -16.50
C THR A 149 10.09 -9.07 -16.64
N SER A 150 10.55 -8.60 -17.80
CA SER A 150 10.76 -7.17 -18.05
C SER A 150 9.53 -6.34 -17.67
N GLU A 151 9.67 -5.56 -16.61
CA GLU A 151 8.75 -4.49 -16.28
C GLU A 151 9.22 -3.20 -16.97
N GLN A 152 8.38 -2.63 -17.84
CA GLN A 152 8.67 -1.35 -18.51
C GLN A 152 8.30 -0.16 -17.61
N SER A 153 8.41 -0.29 -16.28
CA SER A 153 8.06 0.81 -15.37
C SER A 153 9.20 1.82 -15.29
N THR A 154 8.89 3.08 -15.61
CA THR A 154 9.81 4.20 -15.40
C THR A 154 9.78 4.66 -13.94
N PRO A 155 10.80 5.41 -13.47
CA PRO A 155 10.76 6.06 -12.17
C PRO A 155 9.51 6.92 -11.94
N ASP A 156 9.10 7.71 -12.93
CA ASP A 156 7.88 8.52 -12.85
C ASP A 156 6.63 7.65 -12.68
N THR A 157 6.60 6.47 -13.34
CA THR A 157 5.53 5.49 -13.14
C THR A 157 5.55 4.97 -11.72
N ALA A 158 6.71 4.59 -11.18
CA ALA A 158 6.82 4.08 -9.81
C ALA A 158 6.36 5.11 -8.77
N ILE A 159 6.74 6.39 -8.94
CA ILE A 159 6.31 7.50 -8.07
C ILE A 159 4.80 7.69 -8.13
N ARG A 160 4.21 7.81 -9.32
CA ARG A 160 2.75 7.95 -9.50
C ARG A 160 1.97 6.81 -8.84
N LEU A 161 2.46 5.58 -8.97
CA LEU A 161 1.86 4.41 -8.34
C LEU A 161 1.99 4.44 -6.80
N ALA A 162 3.12 4.93 -6.27
CA ALA A 162 3.29 5.12 -4.84
C ALA A 162 2.36 6.20 -4.28
N GLU A 163 2.21 7.33 -4.97
CA GLU A 163 1.26 8.38 -4.61
C GLU A 163 -0.18 7.85 -4.60
N CYS A 164 -0.57 7.07 -5.61
CA CYS A 164 -1.85 6.37 -5.65
C CYS A 164 -2.03 5.48 -4.41
N ALA A 165 -1.04 4.63 -4.08
CA ALA A 165 -1.12 3.77 -2.89
C ALA A 165 -1.27 4.58 -1.60
N LEU A 166 -0.51 5.67 -1.44
CA LEU A 166 -0.60 6.56 -0.27
C LEU A 166 -1.98 7.21 -0.16
N LYS A 167 -2.53 7.70 -1.28
CA LYS A 167 -3.87 8.30 -1.36
C LYS A 167 -4.96 7.29 -0.97
N VAL A 168 -4.96 6.12 -1.62
CA VAL A 168 -5.92 5.04 -1.37
C VAL A 168 -5.84 4.55 0.08
N GLY A 169 -4.63 4.29 0.59
CA GLY A 169 -4.45 3.84 1.97
C GLY A 169 -4.94 4.87 3.00
N LYS A 170 -4.69 6.16 2.77
CA LYS A 170 -5.20 7.24 3.63
C LYS A 170 -6.73 7.31 3.63
N GLU A 171 -7.35 7.04 2.49
CA GLU A 171 -8.80 7.06 2.38
C GLU A 171 -9.45 5.85 3.06
N ILE A 172 -8.84 4.66 2.96
CA ILE A 172 -9.23 3.48 3.76
C ILE A 172 -9.16 3.82 5.26
N GLU A 173 -8.07 4.46 5.71
CA GLU A 173 -7.94 4.94 7.09
C GLU A 173 -9.06 5.90 7.48
N ARG A 174 -9.41 6.87 6.63
CA ARG A 174 -10.47 7.85 6.90
C ARG A 174 -11.82 7.17 7.08
N GLN A 175 -12.19 6.32 6.12
CA GLN A 175 -13.48 5.61 6.13
C GLN A 175 -13.62 4.77 7.40
N LEU A 176 -12.59 3.99 7.75
CA LEU A 176 -12.67 3.06 8.89
C LEU A 176 -12.52 3.74 10.26
N LYS A 177 -11.81 4.87 10.36
CA LYS A 177 -11.75 5.65 11.61
C LYS A 177 -13.12 6.13 12.06
N LYS A 178 -13.99 6.54 11.11
CA LYS A 178 -15.39 6.92 11.40
C LYS A 178 -16.12 5.79 12.13
N GLU A 179 -15.92 4.56 11.68
CA GLU A 179 -16.61 3.39 12.21
C GLU A 179 -16.06 2.94 13.56
N LEU A 180 -14.73 2.96 13.76
CA LEU A 180 -14.14 2.66 15.09
C LEU A 180 -14.59 3.66 16.16
N CYS A 181 -14.78 4.93 15.80
CA CYS A 181 -15.34 5.93 16.71
C CYS A 181 -16.78 5.63 17.12
N LYS A 182 -17.60 5.07 16.22
CA LYS A 182 -18.97 4.63 16.55
C LYS A 182 -18.95 3.43 17.49
N ILE A 183 -18.08 2.44 17.22
CA ILE A 183 -17.95 1.23 18.05
C ILE A 183 -17.58 1.58 19.50
N LYS A 184 -16.64 2.51 19.72
CA LYS A 184 -16.21 2.92 21.07
C LYS A 184 -17.26 3.69 21.88
N ARG A 185 -18.34 4.17 21.24
CA ARG A 185 -19.41 4.92 21.91
C ARG A 185 -20.57 4.03 22.38
N ASN A 186 -20.61 2.79 21.88
CA ASN A 186 -21.56 1.76 22.27
C ASN A 186 -20.97 0.87 23.37
#